data_AF-A0A6I9Y8W4-F1
#
_entry.id   AF-A0A6I9Y8W4-F1
#
_cell.length_a   1.000
_cell.length_b   1.000
_cell.length_c   1.000
_cell.angle_alpha   90.00
_cell.angle_beta   90.00
_cell.angle_gamma   90.00
#
_symmetry.space_group_name_H-M   'P 1'
#
loop_
_entity.id
_entity.type
_entity.pdbx_description
1 polymer ?
#
loop_
_entity_poly.entity_id
_entity_poly.type
_entity_poly.pdbx_seq_one_letter_code
_entity_poly.pdbx_strand_id
1 'polypeptide(L)'
;MASTSVLVNREEAAGVATGTYSYCSQPRAVPNRQRYRTALEANELEEEPVHYANLMYERRVVRGNTYALHVLPWSSEPDPLELQRQREAHRKMLARKRAKEQLRTRTPEPLEGRRHVDVQTELYLEELSDRIIEVDVECQTDAFLDRPATPLFIPAKTGRDVATQILEGELFDFDIEVRPMLEVLVGKTIEQALLEVMEEEELANLRAHQYAFLEMRAAELAEVQRLEEQERRHREEKERRRKQQLNILQKEKETAEKIAARAFAQRYLSDLIPSVFGSLRDSGYFYDPVERDIETGFIPWIMDKMEVLLERRALGRIIADSKSPTNPLKWLQEEDESS
;
A
#
# COMPACT_ATOMS: atom_id res chain seq x y z
N MET A 1 -37.35 -9.16 -24.95
CA MET A 1 -37.02 -9.90 -23.72
C MET A 1 -36.07 -9.02 -22.92
N ALA A 2 -36.15 -8.82 -21.61
CA ALA A 2 -37.18 -9.04 -20.61
C ALA A 2 -36.53 -8.48 -19.33
N SER A 3 -37.07 -7.39 -18.76
CA SER A 3 -36.53 -6.79 -17.55
C SER A 3 -36.75 -7.72 -16.35
N THR A 4 -35.77 -7.83 -15.46
CA THR A 4 -35.94 -8.49 -14.15
C THR A 4 -35.39 -7.62 -13.03
N SER A 5 -36.29 -6.91 -12.38
CA SER A 5 -36.10 -6.39 -11.03
C SER A 5 -36.20 -7.53 -10.01
N VAL A 6 -35.36 -7.50 -8.96
CA VAL A 6 -35.51 -8.39 -7.80
C VAL A 6 -35.78 -7.54 -6.57
N LEU A 7 -36.85 -7.92 -5.85
CA LEU A 7 -37.41 -7.19 -4.74
C LEU A 7 -36.60 -7.42 -3.45
N VAL A 8 -36.43 -6.37 -2.66
CA VAL A 8 -36.06 -6.48 -1.24
C VAL A 8 -37.34 -6.52 -0.44
N ASN A 9 -37.58 -7.62 0.28
CA ASN A 9 -38.57 -7.66 1.36
C ASN A 9 -37.86 -7.92 2.69
N ARG A 10 -38.27 -7.16 3.69
CA ARG A 10 -37.88 -7.21 5.10
C ARG A 10 -38.91 -8.07 5.85
N GLU A 11 -38.47 -8.83 6.85
CA GLU A 11 -39.22 -8.98 8.11
C GLU A 11 -38.33 -9.51 9.24
N GLU A 12 -38.84 -9.42 10.46
CA GLU A 12 -38.08 -9.37 11.72
C GLU A 12 -38.32 -10.64 12.57
N ALA A 13 -37.38 -11.01 13.46
CA ALA A 13 -37.65 -11.29 14.89
C ALA A 13 -36.49 -11.97 15.66
N ALA A 14 -36.31 -11.50 16.90
CA ALA A 14 -35.96 -12.24 18.11
C ALA A 14 -34.60 -12.98 18.30
N GLY A 15 -34.02 -12.79 19.49
CA GLY A 15 -33.40 -13.89 20.25
C GLY A 15 -31.91 -13.73 20.61
N VAL A 16 -31.62 -13.33 21.85
CA VAL A 16 -30.25 -13.29 22.42
C VAL A 16 -29.82 -14.67 22.94
N ALA A 17 -28.56 -15.05 22.71
CA ALA A 17 -27.90 -16.17 23.42
C ALA A 17 -26.38 -15.97 23.55
N THR A 18 -25.93 -15.05 24.40
CA THR A 18 -24.53 -15.02 24.90
C THR A 18 -24.39 -15.98 26.07
N GLY A 19 -23.59 -17.03 25.93
CA GLY A 19 -23.44 -18.07 26.94
C GLY A 19 -22.84 -17.57 28.25
N THR A 20 -23.61 -17.64 29.33
CA THR A 20 -23.17 -17.36 30.71
C THR A 20 -22.63 -18.64 31.36
N TYR A 21 -21.35 -18.62 31.73
CA TYR A 21 -20.72 -19.68 32.52
C TYR A 21 -21.31 -19.72 33.94
N SER A 22 -21.91 -20.84 34.34
CA SER A 22 -22.43 -21.04 35.68
C SER A 22 -21.45 -21.85 36.55
N TYR A 23 -21.07 -21.28 37.69
CA TYR A 23 -20.31 -21.96 38.73
C TYR A 23 -21.22 -22.21 39.92
N CYS A 24 -21.30 -23.45 40.40
CA CYS A 24 -22.17 -23.84 41.50
C CYS A 24 -21.45 -24.85 42.41
N SER A 25 -21.34 -24.53 43.70
CA SER A 25 -20.70 -25.38 44.70
C SER A 25 -21.66 -25.64 45.86
N GLN A 26 -21.89 -26.91 46.20
CA GLN A 26 -22.74 -27.29 47.34
C GLN A 26 -22.04 -26.99 48.68
N PRO A 27 -22.76 -26.56 49.73
CA PRO A 27 -22.18 -26.18 51.01
C PRO A 27 -21.72 -27.42 51.80
N ARG A 28 -20.62 -27.27 52.56
CA ARG A 28 -20.11 -28.31 53.47
C ARG A 28 -19.73 -27.68 54.82
N ALA A 29 -20.36 -28.15 55.90
CA ALA A 29 -20.07 -27.71 57.26
C ALA A 29 -18.76 -28.33 57.82
N VAL A 30 -18.11 -27.60 58.74
CA VAL A 30 -16.90 -28.04 59.45
C VAL A 30 -17.23 -28.22 60.95
N PRO A 31 -16.92 -29.37 61.57
CA PRO A 31 -17.25 -29.61 62.98
C PRO A 31 -16.23 -29.02 63.96
N ASN A 32 -16.72 -28.66 65.14
CA ASN A 32 -16.04 -27.89 66.19
C ASN A 32 -15.39 -28.81 67.26
N ARG A 33 -14.26 -28.40 67.87
CA ARG A 33 -13.83 -28.97 69.16
C ARG A 33 -12.83 -28.13 69.99
N GLN A 34 -13.29 -27.66 71.16
CA GLN A 34 -12.47 -27.15 72.26
C GLN A 34 -11.99 -28.26 73.22
N ARG A 35 -11.01 -27.99 74.09
CA ARG A 35 -10.70 -28.82 75.27
C ARG A 35 -10.25 -28.00 76.50
N TYR A 36 -11.01 -28.15 77.59
CA TYR A 36 -10.82 -27.61 78.97
C TYR A 36 -11.03 -26.09 79.15
N ARG A 37 -11.65 -25.51 80.21
CA ARG A 37 -12.80 -25.80 81.13
C ARG A 37 -12.67 -24.78 82.30
N THR A 38 -13.66 -24.18 82.97
CA THR A 38 -15.16 -24.21 83.03
C THR A 38 -15.61 -22.83 83.61
N ALA A 39 -16.85 -22.38 83.81
CA ALA A 39 -18.20 -22.97 83.77
C ALA A 39 -19.30 -21.89 83.55
N LEU A 40 -20.39 -22.26 82.85
CA LEU A 40 -21.81 -21.89 83.05
C LEU A 40 -22.19 -20.36 83.10
N GLU A 41 -23.17 -19.83 82.35
CA GLU A 41 -24.32 -20.39 81.62
C GLU A 41 -24.68 -19.60 80.32
N ALA A 42 -25.63 -20.16 79.54
CA ALA A 42 -26.43 -19.55 78.47
C ALA A 42 -25.75 -19.07 77.16
N ASN A 43 -26.14 -19.73 76.05
CA ASN A 43 -26.44 -19.18 74.71
C ASN A 43 -25.79 -17.82 74.34
N GLU A 44 -24.84 -17.72 73.42
CA GLU A 44 -25.00 -18.07 71.99
C GLU A 44 -23.64 -18.24 71.28
N LEU A 45 -23.64 -18.93 70.13
CA LEU A 45 -22.45 -19.11 69.30
C LEU A 45 -22.24 -17.87 68.41
N GLU A 46 -21.65 -16.82 68.96
CA GLU A 46 -21.04 -15.78 68.12
C GLU A 46 -19.76 -16.32 67.49
N GLU A 47 -19.89 -16.93 66.31
CA GLU A 47 -18.81 -16.97 65.35
C GLU A 47 -18.32 -15.53 65.13
N GLU A 48 -17.04 -15.23 65.38
CA GLU A 48 -16.48 -13.92 65.01
C GLU A 48 -16.84 -13.66 63.55
N PRO A 49 -17.46 -12.50 63.23
CA PRO A 49 -18.04 -12.29 61.92
C PRO A 49 -16.94 -12.39 60.88
N VAL A 50 -16.98 -13.46 60.08
CA VAL A 50 -16.07 -13.69 58.96
C VAL A 50 -16.10 -12.41 58.14
N HIS A 51 -15.03 -11.62 58.26
CA HIS A 51 -14.95 -10.35 57.55
C HIS A 51 -14.79 -10.70 56.08
N TYR A 52 -15.93 -10.69 55.37
CA TYR A 52 -16.00 -10.73 53.92
C TYR A 52 -15.27 -9.49 53.41
N ALA A 53 -13.95 -9.61 53.29
CA ALA A 53 -13.10 -8.60 52.70
C ALA A 53 -13.61 -8.43 51.27
N ASN A 54 -14.28 -7.30 51.02
CA ASN A 54 -14.79 -6.96 49.71
C ASN A 54 -13.66 -7.15 48.68
N LEU A 55 -13.86 -8.05 47.72
CA LEU A 55 -12.91 -8.30 46.61
C LEU A 55 -12.61 -7.01 45.82
N MET A 56 -13.49 -6.00 45.96
CA MET A 56 -13.35 -4.61 45.50
C MET A 56 -12.31 -3.76 46.26
N TYR A 57 -11.74 -4.25 47.35
CA TYR A 57 -10.65 -3.61 48.10
C TYR A 57 -9.50 -4.57 48.47
N GLU A 58 -9.59 -5.85 48.16
CA GLU A 58 -8.51 -6.81 48.44
C GLU A 58 -7.29 -6.57 47.53
N ARG A 59 -6.13 -6.28 48.14
CA ARG A 59 -4.87 -5.94 47.44
C ARG A 59 -4.30 -7.06 46.56
N ARG A 60 -4.76 -8.30 46.74
CA ARG A 60 -4.36 -9.47 45.92
C ARG A 60 -5.16 -9.59 44.61
N VAL A 61 -6.32 -8.93 44.53
CA VAL A 61 -7.19 -8.97 43.35
C VAL A 61 -6.80 -7.81 42.42
N VAL A 62 -5.90 -8.11 41.48
CA VAL A 62 -5.49 -7.15 40.44
C VAL A 62 -6.66 -6.90 39.49
N ARG A 63 -7.11 -5.65 39.39
CA ARG A 63 -8.21 -5.25 38.49
C ARG A 63 -7.65 -4.42 37.34
N GLY A 64 -7.55 -5.04 36.18
CA GLY A 64 -6.93 -4.46 34.98
C GLY A 64 -6.40 -5.55 34.06
N ASN A 65 -5.80 -5.15 32.95
CA ASN A 65 -5.19 -6.08 31.99
C ASN A 65 -3.87 -6.63 32.54
N THR A 66 -3.71 -7.96 32.61
CA THR A 66 -2.56 -8.65 33.22
C THR A 66 -1.27 -8.60 32.40
N TYR A 67 -1.33 -8.10 31.17
CA TYR A 67 -0.16 -7.98 30.27
C TYR A 67 0.87 -6.91 30.68
N ALA A 68 0.54 -6.02 31.62
CA ALA A 68 1.43 -4.94 32.08
C ALA A 68 1.93 -5.16 33.53
N LEU A 69 2.41 -6.37 33.84
CA LEU A 69 3.08 -6.64 35.10
C LEU A 69 4.43 -5.91 35.15
N HIS A 70 4.46 -4.75 35.80
CA HIS A 70 5.70 -4.07 36.17
C HIS A 70 6.55 -4.99 37.05
N VAL A 71 7.80 -5.23 36.62
CA VAL A 71 8.83 -5.88 37.42
C VAL A 71 9.15 -4.97 38.61
N LEU A 72 9.18 -5.52 39.82
CA LEU A 72 9.57 -4.78 41.03
C LEU A 72 11.02 -4.29 40.90
N PRO A 73 11.30 -2.98 41.09
CA PRO A 73 12.67 -2.48 41.20
C PRO A 73 13.34 -3.05 42.46
N TRP A 74 14.60 -3.49 42.34
CA TRP A 74 15.37 -4.06 43.46
C TRP A 74 16.06 -2.96 44.31
N SER A 75 15.46 -1.77 44.40
CA SER A 75 16.03 -0.58 45.03
C SER A 75 15.06 0.00 46.06
N SER A 76 15.55 0.23 47.28
CA SER A 76 14.77 0.75 48.42
C SER A 76 14.51 2.27 48.37
N GLU A 77 14.56 2.88 47.19
CA GLU A 77 14.28 4.30 46.99
C GLU A 77 12.86 4.46 46.44
N PRO A 78 11.99 5.28 47.09
CA PRO A 78 10.62 5.45 46.65
C PRO A 78 10.56 6.24 45.34
N ASP A 79 9.85 5.68 44.36
CA ASP A 79 9.65 6.25 43.03
C ASP A 79 9.13 7.71 43.14
N PRO A 80 9.76 8.72 42.51
CA PRO A 80 9.45 10.13 42.73
C PRO A 80 7.98 10.49 42.49
N LEU A 81 7.29 9.73 41.62
CA LEU A 81 5.87 9.86 41.34
C LEU A 81 4.97 9.50 42.55
N GLU A 82 5.35 8.50 43.34
CA GLU A 82 4.62 8.14 44.57
C GLU A 82 4.81 9.19 45.66
N LEU A 83 6.03 9.73 45.81
CA LEU A 83 6.31 10.81 46.75
C LEU A 83 5.48 12.06 46.44
N GLN A 84 5.28 12.37 45.15
CA GLN A 84 4.42 13.47 44.70
C GLN A 84 2.95 13.21 45.04
N ARG A 85 2.44 11.99 44.80
CA ARG A 85 1.07 11.58 45.17
C ARG A 85 0.82 11.67 46.68
N GLN A 86 1.78 11.25 47.51
CA GLN A 86 1.67 11.34 48.97
C GLN A 86 1.62 12.80 49.45
N ARG A 87 2.47 13.69 48.89
CA ARG A 87 2.45 15.13 49.17
C ARG A 87 1.11 15.76 48.79
N GLU A 88 0.54 15.37 47.65
CA GLU A 88 -0.77 15.87 47.22
C GLU A 88 -1.94 15.35 48.10
N ALA A 89 -1.92 14.07 48.48
CA ALA A 89 -2.89 13.51 49.42
C ALA A 89 -2.85 14.22 50.78
N HIS A 90 -1.65 14.51 51.30
CA HIS A 90 -1.45 15.28 52.52
C HIS A 90 -1.98 16.72 52.39
N ARG A 91 -1.72 17.40 51.26
CA ARG A 91 -2.29 18.73 50.94
C ARG A 91 -3.82 18.70 50.94
N LYS A 92 -4.43 17.68 50.34
CA LYS A 92 -5.90 17.50 50.28
C LYS A 92 -6.51 17.22 51.67
N MET A 93 -5.80 16.47 52.52
CA MET A 93 -6.22 16.23 53.91
C MET A 93 -6.21 17.53 54.73
N LEU A 94 -5.15 18.33 54.63
CA LEU A 94 -5.04 19.63 55.30
C LEU A 94 -6.13 20.62 54.85
N ALA A 95 -6.41 20.68 53.55
CA ALA A 95 -7.50 21.49 53.01
C ALA A 95 -8.87 21.05 53.57
N ARG A 96 -9.15 19.74 53.63
CA ARG A 96 -10.39 19.20 54.22
C ARG A 96 -10.51 19.50 55.71
N LYS A 97 -9.39 19.53 56.45
CA LYS A 97 -9.37 19.90 57.88
C LYS A 97 -9.74 21.38 58.07
N ARG A 98 -9.13 22.29 57.31
CA ARG A 98 -9.46 23.73 57.32
C ARG A 98 -10.91 24.01 56.94
N ALA A 99 -11.42 23.35 55.90
CA ALA A 99 -12.83 23.48 55.50
C ALA A 99 -13.79 23.01 56.61
N LYS A 100 -13.46 21.92 57.33
CA LYS A 100 -14.26 21.44 58.47
C LYS A 100 -14.20 22.38 59.68
N GLU A 101 -13.09 23.10 59.87
CA GLU A 101 -12.97 24.13 60.90
C GLU A 101 -13.79 25.38 60.56
N GLN A 102 -13.83 25.80 59.29
CA GLN A 102 -14.67 26.91 58.81
C GLN A 102 -16.19 26.61 58.85
N LEU A 103 -16.59 25.35 58.66
CA LEU A 103 -18.00 24.93 58.71
C LEU A 103 -18.56 24.76 60.12
N ARG A 104 -17.76 24.99 61.17
CA ARG A 104 -18.25 25.01 62.56
C ARG A 104 -18.80 26.41 62.88
N THR A 105 -20.12 26.51 62.96
CA THR A 105 -20.80 27.65 63.59
C THR A 105 -20.40 27.74 65.06
N ARG A 106 -19.41 28.58 65.36
CA ARG A 106 -18.85 28.76 66.70
C ARG A 106 -19.79 29.65 67.50
N THR A 107 -20.24 29.20 68.67
CA THR A 107 -20.79 30.11 69.68
C THR A 107 -19.70 31.10 70.11
N PRO A 108 -20.02 32.39 70.32
CA PRO A 108 -19.02 33.37 70.73
C PRO A 108 -18.36 32.96 72.05
N GLU A 109 -17.12 33.37 72.28
CA GLU A 109 -16.39 32.99 73.49
C GLU A 109 -16.94 33.73 74.72
N PRO A 110 -16.95 33.09 75.91
CA PRO A 110 -17.43 33.73 77.13
C PRO A 110 -16.54 34.92 77.51
N LEU A 111 -17.18 36.03 77.85
CA LEU A 111 -16.50 37.24 78.35
C LEU A 111 -15.71 36.92 79.63
N GLU A 112 -14.57 37.59 79.81
CA GLU A 112 -13.66 37.35 80.94
C GLU A 112 -14.38 37.41 82.30
N GLY A 113 -14.10 36.42 83.15
CA GLY A 113 -14.74 36.25 84.45
C GLY A 113 -16.13 35.57 84.43
N ARG A 114 -16.69 35.23 83.26
CA ARG A 114 -17.94 34.46 83.15
C ARG A 114 -17.68 33.08 82.54
N ARG A 115 -18.49 32.10 82.94
CA ARG A 115 -18.54 30.76 82.32
C ARG A 115 -19.89 30.59 81.64
N HIS A 116 -19.90 30.04 80.43
CA HIS A 116 -21.16 29.59 79.84
C HIS A 116 -21.70 28.39 80.63
N VAL A 117 -23.02 28.39 80.81
CA VAL A 117 -23.81 27.33 81.43
C VAL A 117 -24.88 26.97 80.43
N ASP A 118 -25.05 25.69 80.16
CA ASP A 118 -26.07 25.21 79.24
C ASP A 118 -27.45 25.37 79.90
N VAL A 119 -28.28 26.24 79.31
CA VAL A 119 -29.67 26.46 79.73
C VAL A 119 -30.55 25.48 78.97
N GLN A 120 -31.55 24.88 79.64
CA GLN A 120 -32.56 24.09 78.94
C GLN A 120 -33.38 25.00 78.00
N THR A 121 -33.03 24.98 76.71
CA THR A 121 -33.79 25.62 75.62
C THR A 121 -34.75 24.63 74.94
N GLU A 122 -35.02 23.50 75.57
CA GLU A 122 -36.03 22.53 75.16
C GLU A 122 -37.43 23.08 75.48
N LEU A 123 -38.42 22.76 74.65
CA LEU A 123 -39.74 23.37 74.73
C LEU A 123 -40.57 22.72 75.86
N TYR A 124 -40.37 23.18 77.09
CA TYR A 124 -41.14 22.74 78.26
C TYR A 124 -42.45 23.55 78.38
N LEU A 125 -43.59 22.86 78.27
CA LEU A 125 -44.92 23.45 78.41
C LEU A 125 -45.49 23.10 79.79
N GLU A 126 -45.61 24.09 80.67
CA GLU A 126 -46.46 23.99 81.86
C GLU A 126 -47.89 24.41 81.50
N GLU A 127 -48.85 23.52 81.70
CA GLU A 127 -50.28 23.86 81.61
C GLU A 127 -50.73 24.59 82.88
N LEU A 128 -50.82 25.92 82.84
CA LEU A 128 -51.49 26.68 83.89
C LEU A 128 -53.00 26.38 83.84
N SER A 129 -53.50 25.73 84.89
CA SER A 129 -54.87 25.23 84.98
C SER A 129 -55.88 26.20 85.61
N ASP A 130 -55.44 27.40 86.01
CA ASP A 130 -56.30 28.42 86.61
C ASP A 130 -57.02 29.27 85.55
N ARG A 131 -58.35 29.32 85.64
CA ARG A 131 -59.18 30.15 84.76
C ARG A 131 -59.22 31.59 85.26
N ILE A 132 -58.83 32.53 84.39
CA ILE A 132 -58.93 33.96 84.66
C ILE A 132 -60.42 34.33 84.79
N ILE A 133 -60.76 35.12 85.82
CA ILE A 133 -62.13 35.59 86.04
C ILE A 133 -62.41 36.76 85.10
N GLU A 134 -63.31 36.55 84.14
CA GLU A 134 -63.83 37.60 83.26
C GLU A 134 -64.85 38.45 84.04
N VAL A 135 -64.77 39.78 83.92
CA VAL A 135 -65.68 40.73 84.55
C VAL A 135 -66.25 41.62 83.45
N ASP A 136 -67.52 41.40 83.13
CA ASP A 136 -68.24 42.21 82.15
C ASP A 136 -68.54 43.60 82.69
N VAL A 137 -68.19 44.63 81.90
CA VAL A 137 -68.50 46.04 82.20
C VAL A 137 -69.30 46.60 81.04
N GLU A 138 -70.62 46.66 81.21
CA GLU A 138 -71.53 47.24 80.22
C GLU A 138 -71.54 48.77 80.31
N CYS A 139 -71.27 49.45 79.20
CA CYS A 139 -71.36 50.91 79.07
C CYS A 139 -72.43 51.26 78.02
N GLN A 140 -73.44 52.02 78.43
CA GLN A 140 -74.54 52.45 77.56
C GLN A 140 -74.04 53.36 76.44
N THR A 141 -74.21 52.93 75.19
CA THR A 141 -73.84 53.70 73.99
C THR A 141 -74.93 54.70 73.58
N ASP A 142 -74.53 55.93 73.29
CA ASP A 142 -75.41 56.96 72.71
C ASP A 142 -75.55 56.78 71.19
N ALA A 143 -76.58 57.36 70.59
CA ALA A 143 -76.93 57.14 69.18
C ALA A 143 -75.90 57.76 68.22
N PHE A 144 -75.30 56.92 67.37
CA PHE A 144 -74.31 57.35 66.37
C PHE A 144 -74.88 58.39 65.40
N LEU A 145 -74.35 59.61 65.48
CA LEU A 145 -74.36 60.57 64.36
C LEU A 145 -73.09 60.33 63.52
N ASP A 146 -73.23 60.31 62.19
CA ASP A 146 -72.11 60.15 61.27
C ASP A 146 -71.12 61.31 61.39
N ARG A 147 -70.10 61.11 62.22
CA ARG A 147 -68.96 62.01 62.34
C ARG A 147 -68.18 61.95 61.01
N PRO A 148 -67.85 63.09 60.37
CA PRO A 148 -66.97 63.07 59.21
C PRO A 148 -65.64 62.41 59.59
N ALA A 149 -65.11 61.58 58.70
CA ALA A 149 -63.89 60.80 58.95
C ALA A 149 -62.79 61.70 59.51
N THR A 150 -62.29 61.35 60.70
CA THR A 150 -61.24 62.15 61.35
C THR A 150 -60.02 62.24 60.45
N PRO A 151 -59.50 63.46 60.18
CA PRO A 151 -58.32 63.59 59.33
C PRO A 151 -57.18 62.76 59.91
N LEU A 152 -56.51 61.98 59.06
CA LEU A 152 -55.40 61.13 59.47
C LEU A 152 -54.30 62.00 60.09
N PHE A 153 -53.98 61.75 61.35
CA PHE A 153 -52.86 62.40 62.02
C PHE A 153 -51.55 61.90 61.40
N ILE A 154 -50.92 62.74 60.59
CA ILE A 154 -49.57 62.51 60.06
C ILE A 154 -48.60 63.20 61.02
N PRO A 155 -47.78 62.47 61.79
CA PRO A 155 -46.77 63.08 62.65
C PRO A 155 -45.79 63.91 61.82
N ALA A 156 -45.41 65.08 62.32
CA ALA A 156 -44.30 65.83 61.72
C ALA A 156 -43.03 64.98 61.80
N LYS A 157 -42.31 64.83 60.68
CA LYS A 157 -41.02 64.10 60.67
C LYS A 157 -40.04 64.74 61.66
N THR A 158 -39.67 64.01 62.71
CA THR A 158 -38.63 64.42 63.66
C THR A 158 -37.34 63.65 63.39
N GLY A 159 -36.48 64.25 62.57
CA GLY A 159 -35.18 63.73 62.16
C GLY A 159 -34.48 64.71 61.22
N ARG A 160 -33.18 64.53 60.98
CA ARG A 160 -32.46 65.22 59.90
C ARG A 160 -32.32 64.25 58.74
N ASP A 161 -33.05 64.50 57.65
CA ASP A 161 -32.92 63.72 56.42
C ASP A 161 -31.52 64.02 55.81
N VAL A 162 -30.67 62.99 55.72
CA VAL A 162 -29.34 63.07 55.09
C VAL A 162 -29.31 62.06 53.95
N ALA A 163 -29.13 62.55 52.72
CA ALA A 163 -28.86 61.70 51.57
C ALA A 163 -27.35 61.55 51.38
N THR A 164 -26.89 60.32 51.20
CA THR A 164 -25.54 59.99 50.72
C THR A 164 -25.70 59.32 49.36
N GLN A 165 -25.02 59.83 48.35
CA GLN A 165 -25.01 59.27 47.00
C GLN A 165 -23.56 59.17 46.53
N ILE A 166 -23.19 58.00 46.01
CA ILE A 166 -21.91 57.77 45.35
C ILE A 166 -22.04 58.31 43.92
N LEU A 167 -21.09 59.13 43.49
CA LEU A 167 -21.05 59.71 42.15
C LEU A 167 -20.29 58.81 41.17
N GLU A 168 -20.53 59.00 39.87
CA GLU A 168 -19.82 58.28 38.82
C GLU A 168 -18.31 58.52 38.92
N GLY A 169 -17.55 57.43 39.02
CA GLY A 169 -16.09 57.45 39.18
C GLY A 169 -15.56 57.48 40.63
N GLU A 170 -16.41 57.66 41.65
CA GLU A 170 -15.97 57.78 43.06
C GLU A 170 -15.43 56.46 43.65
N LEU A 171 -15.82 55.31 43.08
CA LEU A 171 -15.35 53.96 43.47
C LEU A 171 -14.46 53.29 42.40
N PHE A 172 -13.98 54.02 41.39
CA PHE A 172 -13.18 53.43 40.31
C PHE A 172 -11.74 53.16 40.76
N ASP A 173 -11.34 51.89 40.78
CA ASP A 173 -9.95 51.46 40.97
C ASP A 173 -9.33 51.00 39.64
N PHE A 174 -8.41 51.81 39.12
CA PHE A 174 -7.75 51.56 37.85
C PHE A 174 -6.99 50.22 37.83
N ASP A 175 -6.32 49.84 38.91
CA ASP A 175 -5.44 48.65 38.96
C ASP A 175 -6.23 47.33 39.01
N ILE A 176 -7.52 47.41 39.36
CA ILE A 176 -8.47 46.30 39.29
C ILE A 176 -9.09 46.24 37.90
N GLU A 177 -9.62 47.36 37.39
CA GLU A 177 -10.39 47.39 36.14
C GLU A 177 -9.52 47.25 34.87
N VAL A 178 -8.26 47.71 34.90
CA VAL A 178 -7.33 47.57 33.75
C VAL A 178 -6.80 46.14 33.57
N ARG A 179 -6.82 45.34 34.65
CA ARG A 179 -6.27 43.98 34.68
C ARG A 179 -6.88 43.04 33.62
N PRO A 180 -8.21 42.84 33.52
CA PRO A 180 -8.79 41.99 32.49
C PRO A 180 -8.51 42.50 31.07
N MET A 181 -8.39 43.82 30.86
CA MET A 181 -8.01 44.37 29.55
C MET A 181 -6.56 44.00 29.19
N LEU A 182 -5.62 44.14 30.13
CA LEU A 182 -4.22 43.78 29.92
C LEU A 182 -4.04 42.27 29.75
N GLU A 183 -4.75 41.44 30.51
CA GLU A 183 -4.72 39.97 30.36
C GLU A 183 -5.17 39.55 28.95
N VAL A 184 -6.25 40.13 28.42
CA VAL A 184 -6.73 39.84 27.06
C VAL A 184 -5.77 40.37 26.00
N LEU A 185 -5.22 41.58 26.15
CA LEU A 185 -4.28 42.16 25.19
C LEU A 185 -2.95 41.39 25.14
N VAL A 186 -2.37 41.07 26.30
CA VAL A 186 -1.12 40.31 26.41
C VAL A 186 -1.33 38.86 25.96
N GLY A 187 -2.43 38.22 26.36
CA GLY A 187 -2.79 36.88 25.90
C GLY A 187 -2.91 36.82 24.38
N LYS A 188 -3.72 37.70 23.78
CA LYS A 188 -3.95 37.70 22.34
C LYS A 188 -2.72 38.06 21.51
N THR A 189 -1.87 38.97 21.99
CA THR A 189 -0.62 39.30 21.29
C THR A 189 0.40 38.16 21.33
N ILE A 190 0.49 37.42 22.45
CA ILE A 190 1.34 36.23 22.56
C ILE A 190 0.79 35.08 21.71
N GLU A 191 -0.53 34.83 21.75
CA GLU A 191 -1.18 33.81 20.92
C GLU A 191 -1.00 34.07 19.43
N GLN A 192 -1.20 35.32 18.98
CA GLN A 192 -1.00 35.70 17.59
C GLN A 192 0.47 35.53 17.17
N ALA A 193 1.42 36.03 17.97
CA ALA A 193 2.85 35.91 17.67
C ALA A 193 3.31 34.44 17.62
N LEU A 194 2.78 33.57 18.49
CA LEU A 194 3.09 32.15 18.46
C LEU A 194 2.56 31.45 17.20
N LEU A 195 1.33 31.77 16.77
CA LEU A 195 0.76 31.25 15.53
C LEU A 195 1.54 31.71 14.30
N GLU A 196 1.90 32.99 14.22
CA GLU A 196 2.70 33.55 13.12
C GLU A 196 4.07 32.85 13.01
N VAL A 197 4.77 32.64 14.13
CA VAL A 197 6.06 31.92 14.14
C VAL A 197 5.90 30.45 13.74
N MET A 198 4.86 29.76 14.20
CA MET A 198 4.58 28.38 13.79
C MET A 198 4.30 28.27 12.28
N GLU A 199 3.49 29.18 11.72
CA GLU A 199 3.23 29.25 10.28
C GLU A 199 4.51 29.54 9.46
N GLU A 200 5.38 30.42 9.94
CA GLU A 200 6.67 30.69 9.30
C GLU A 200 7.60 29.46 9.30
N GLU A 201 7.70 28.74 10.40
CA GLU A 201 8.49 27.50 10.48
C GLU A 201 7.92 26.38 9.59
N GLU A 202 6.60 26.19 9.55
CA GLU A 202 5.95 25.23 8.65
C GLU A 202 6.20 25.59 7.17
N LEU A 203 6.07 26.86 6.79
CA LEU A 203 6.36 27.33 5.44
C LEU A 203 7.85 27.17 5.07
N ALA A 204 8.77 27.41 6.02
CA ALA A 204 10.20 27.18 5.81
C ALA A 204 10.51 25.69 5.58
N ASN A 205 9.93 24.79 6.38
CA ASN A 205 10.08 23.35 6.23
C ASN A 205 9.51 22.85 4.89
N LEU A 206 8.31 23.29 4.51
CA LEU A 206 7.71 22.94 3.22
C LEU A 206 8.57 23.42 2.03
N ARG A 207 9.12 24.64 2.10
CA ARG A 207 10.06 25.15 1.07
C ARG A 207 11.34 24.31 1.02
N ALA A 208 11.94 23.98 2.16
CA ALA A 208 13.13 23.13 2.21
C ALA A 208 12.89 21.74 1.59
N HIS A 209 11.75 21.11 1.89
CA HIS A 209 11.35 19.85 1.25
C HIS A 209 11.14 19.98 -0.27
N GLN A 210 10.52 21.07 -0.73
CA GLN A 210 10.35 21.34 -2.17
C GLN A 210 11.69 21.53 -2.87
N TYR A 211 12.63 22.29 -2.28
CA TYR A 211 13.96 22.49 -2.86
C TYR A 211 14.74 21.18 -2.94
N ALA A 212 14.78 20.39 -1.86
CA ALA A 212 15.45 19.08 -1.86
C ALA A 212 14.85 18.12 -2.92
N PHE A 213 13.52 18.10 -3.06
CA PHE A 213 12.86 17.30 -4.10
C PHE A 213 13.21 17.77 -5.52
N LEU A 214 13.23 19.09 -5.76
CA LEU A 214 13.60 19.64 -7.06
C LEU A 214 15.07 19.41 -7.40
N GLU A 215 15.97 19.46 -6.43
CA GLU A 215 17.39 19.14 -6.59
C GLU A 215 17.60 17.67 -6.96
N MET A 216 16.99 16.73 -6.23
CA MET A 216 17.02 15.30 -6.56
C MET A 216 16.46 15.04 -7.96
N ARG A 217 15.30 15.62 -8.29
CA ARG A 217 14.67 15.48 -9.61
C ARG A 217 15.52 16.05 -10.74
N ALA A 218 16.24 17.16 -10.50
CA ALA A 218 17.14 17.74 -11.49
C ALA A 218 18.37 16.85 -11.73
N ALA A 219 18.92 16.24 -10.67
CA ALA A 219 20.01 15.27 -10.77
C ALA A 219 19.59 13.99 -11.52
N GLU A 220 18.43 13.43 -11.17
CA GLU A 220 17.83 12.28 -11.87
C GLU A 220 17.62 12.56 -13.36
N LEU A 221 17.05 13.71 -13.71
CA LEU A 221 16.81 14.11 -15.10
C LEU A 221 18.10 14.27 -15.89
N ALA A 222 19.15 14.84 -15.29
CA ALA A 222 20.47 14.94 -15.91
C ALA A 222 21.13 13.56 -16.11
N GLU A 223 20.96 12.63 -15.18
CA GLU A 223 21.44 11.25 -15.34
C GLU A 223 20.68 10.50 -16.45
N VAL A 224 19.34 10.60 -16.49
CA VAL A 224 18.52 9.99 -17.55
C VAL A 224 18.97 10.50 -18.92
N GLN A 225 19.14 11.81 -19.11
CA GLN A 225 19.63 12.39 -20.37
C GLN A 225 21.01 11.84 -20.77
N ARG A 226 21.94 11.72 -19.81
CA ARG A 226 23.27 11.13 -20.03
C ARG A 226 23.18 9.68 -20.51
N LEU A 227 22.31 8.88 -19.91
CA LEU A 227 22.09 7.47 -20.26
C LEU A 227 21.39 7.33 -21.62
N GLU A 228 20.38 8.15 -21.91
CA GLU A 228 19.70 8.18 -23.21
C GLU A 228 20.66 8.53 -24.35
N GLU A 229 21.53 9.54 -24.16
CA GLU A 229 22.57 9.87 -25.15
C GLU A 229 23.55 8.72 -25.38
N GLN A 230 24.00 8.06 -24.30
CA GLN A 230 24.88 6.91 -24.41
C GLN A 230 24.20 5.74 -25.14
N GLU A 231 22.94 5.45 -24.81
CA GLU A 231 22.18 4.40 -25.49
C GLU A 231 21.96 4.73 -26.97
N ARG A 232 21.67 6.01 -27.31
CA ARG A 232 21.54 6.47 -28.69
C ARG A 232 22.81 6.21 -29.48
N ARG A 233 23.99 6.55 -28.94
CA ARG A 233 25.30 6.30 -29.58
C ARG A 233 25.55 4.81 -29.79
N HIS A 234 25.28 3.97 -28.78
CA HIS A 234 25.42 2.51 -28.92
C HIS A 234 24.43 1.90 -29.92
N ARG A 235 23.19 2.41 -29.97
CA ARG A 235 22.14 1.97 -30.91
C ARG A 235 22.53 2.33 -32.34
N GLU A 236 22.99 3.56 -32.57
CA GLU A 236 23.52 4.02 -33.86
C GLU A 236 24.72 3.16 -34.32
N GLU A 237 25.69 2.85 -33.44
CA GLU A 237 26.82 1.98 -33.81
C GLU A 237 26.35 0.55 -34.12
N LYS A 238 25.50 -0.04 -33.28
CA LYS A 238 24.96 -1.40 -33.46
C LYS A 238 24.21 -1.53 -34.78
N GLU A 239 23.47 -0.51 -35.20
CA GLU A 239 22.85 -0.48 -36.53
C GLU A 239 23.85 -0.37 -37.67
N ARG A 240 24.90 0.47 -37.55
CA ARG A 240 25.97 0.56 -38.56
C ARG A 240 26.68 -0.79 -38.72
N ARG A 241 27.02 -1.47 -37.61
CA ARG A 241 27.61 -2.81 -37.61
C ARG A 241 26.68 -3.85 -38.24
N ARG A 242 25.37 -3.83 -37.91
CA ARG A 242 24.38 -4.72 -38.52
C ARG A 242 24.29 -4.53 -40.04
N LYS A 243 24.24 -3.28 -40.52
CA LYS A 243 24.23 -2.94 -41.96
C LYS A 243 25.50 -3.42 -42.66
N GLN A 244 26.68 -3.24 -42.06
CA GLN A 244 27.94 -3.77 -42.58
C GLN A 244 27.92 -5.30 -42.71
N GLN A 245 27.50 -6.01 -41.65
CA GLN A 245 27.43 -7.48 -41.65
C GLN A 245 26.43 -8.03 -42.67
N LEU A 246 25.26 -7.40 -42.83
CA LEU A 246 24.30 -7.76 -43.88
C LEU A 246 24.91 -7.60 -45.29
N ASN A 247 25.61 -6.50 -45.55
CA ASN A 247 26.27 -6.26 -46.84
C ASN A 247 27.41 -7.25 -47.11
N ILE A 248 28.13 -7.70 -46.08
CA ILE A 248 29.17 -8.75 -46.19
C ILE A 248 28.50 -10.07 -46.56
N LEU A 249 27.47 -10.49 -45.81
CA LEU A 249 26.75 -11.75 -46.03
C LEU A 249 26.07 -11.81 -47.42
N GLN A 250 25.54 -10.69 -47.90
CA GLN A 250 25.03 -10.58 -49.28
C GLN A 250 26.13 -10.82 -50.31
N LYS A 251 27.29 -10.16 -50.17
CA LYS A 251 28.44 -10.35 -51.06
C LYS A 251 28.99 -11.77 -51.00
N GLU A 252 29.07 -12.36 -49.80
CA GLU A 252 29.48 -13.76 -49.62
C GLU A 252 28.58 -14.70 -50.40
N LYS A 253 27.24 -14.56 -50.27
CA LYS A 253 26.27 -15.33 -51.08
C LYS A 253 26.49 -15.15 -52.58
N GLU A 254 26.55 -13.90 -53.07
CA GLU A 254 26.83 -13.63 -54.48
C GLU A 254 28.13 -14.27 -54.97
N THR A 255 29.20 -14.21 -54.17
CA THR A 255 30.48 -14.83 -54.54
C THR A 255 30.41 -16.35 -54.50
N ALA A 256 29.72 -16.95 -53.54
CA ALA A 256 29.52 -18.39 -53.45
C ALA A 256 28.70 -18.91 -54.64
N GLU A 257 27.64 -18.20 -55.03
CA GLU A 257 26.84 -18.49 -56.23
C GLU A 257 27.68 -18.38 -57.51
N LYS A 258 28.48 -17.31 -57.66
CA LYS A 258 29.39 -17.14 -58.81
C LYS A 258 30.46 -18.26 -58.88
N ILE A 259 31.01 -18.68 -57.73
CA ILE A 259 31.98 -19.78 -57.65
C ILE A 259 31.30 -21.12 -57.98
N ALA A 260 30.11 -21.38 -57.44
CA ALA A 260 29.34 -22.59 -57.71
C ALA A 260 28.94 -22.70 -59.19
N ALA A 261 28.45 -21.61 -59.79
CA ALA A 261 28.13 -21.53 -61.21
C ALA A 261 29.38 -21.76 -62.08
N ARG A 262 30.54 -21.18 -61.72
CA ARG A 262 31.80 -21.43 -62.44
C ARG A 262 32.24 -22.90 -62.33
N ALA A 263 32.19 -23.50 -61.15
CA ALA A 263 32.56 -24.89 -60.93
C ALA A 263 31.61 -25.86 -61.67
N PHE A 264 30.31 -25.58 -61.64
CA PHE A 264 29.30 -26.31 -62.40
C PHE A 264 29.56 -26.22 -63.91
N ALA A 265 29.79 -25.01 -64.44
CA ALA A 265 30.11 -24.82 -65.84
C ALA A 265 31.42 -25.55 -66.23
N GLN A 266 32.48 -25.45 -65.42
CA GLN A 266 33.74 -26.15 -65.68
C GLN A 266 33.56 -27.66 -65.76
N ARG A 267 32.79 -28.26 -64.84
CA ARG A 267 32.48 -29.70 -64.85
C ARG A 267 31.54 -30.10 -65.99
N TYR A 268 30.55 -29.27 -66.32
CA TYR A 268 29.63 -29.55 -67.43
C TYR A 268 30.37 -29.49 -68.77
N LEU A 269 31.22 -28.48 -68.98
CA LEU A 269 32.04 -28.39 -70.19
C LEU A 269 33.13 -29.47 -70.27
N SER A 270 33.73 -29.91 -69.15
CA SER A 270 34.73 -30.99 -69.18
C SER A 270 34.16 -32.31 -69.68
N ASP A 271 32.87 -32.56 -69.42
CA ASP A 271 32.21 -33.81 -69.77
C ASP A 271 31.52 -33.67 -71.15
N LEU A 272 30.97 -32.49 -71.46
CA LEU A 272 30.32 -32.19 -72.74
C LEU A 272 31.31 -32.15 -73.92
N ILE A 273 32.49 -31.55 -73.75
CA ILE A 273 33.46 -31.39 -74.85
C ILE A 273 33.88 -32.76 -75.40
N PRO A 274 34.40 -33.73 -74.61
CA PRO A 274 34.74 -35.06 -75.12
C PRO A 274 33.54 -35.80 -75.72
N SER A 275 32.34 -35.66 -75.13
CA SER A 275 31.12 -36.31 -75.63
C SER A 275 30.72 -35.80 -77.02
N VAL A 276 30.68 -34.47 -77.22
CA VAL A 276 30.33 -33.85 -78.51
C VAL A 276 31.43 -34.10 -79.54
N PHE A 277 32.71 -33.98 -79.19
CA PHE A 277 33.81 -34.29 -80.11
C PHE A 277 33.89 -35.78 -80.48
N GLY A 278 33.48 -36.68 -79.56
CA GLY A 278 33.28 -38.10 -79.84
C GLY A 278 32.16 -38.31 -80.84
N SER A 279 30.94 -37.85 -80.53
CA SER A 279 29.77 -37.98 -81.42
C SER A 279 29.99 -37.37 -82.81
N LEU A 280 30.73 -36.26 -82.90
CA LEU A 280 31.04 -35.58 -84.16
C LEU A 280 32.18 -36.26 -84.96
N ARG A 281 33.03 -37.06 -84.29
CA ARG A 281 33.98 -37.97 -84.93
C ARG A 281 33.25 -39.22 -85.43
N ASP A 282 32.40 -39.81 -84.60
CA ASP A 282 31.59 -40.99 -84.93
C ASP A 282 30.61 -40.71 -86.08
N SER A 283 30.12 -39.46 -86.21
CA SER A 283 29.33 -39.02 -87.36
C SER A 283 30.15 -38.67 -88.61
N GLY A 284 31.47 -38.91 -88.60
CA GLY A 284 32.36 -38.72 -89.76
C GLY A 284 32.68 -37.26 -90.13
N TYR A 285 32.40 -36.30 -89.24
CA TYR A 285 32.68 -34.88 -89.52
C TYR A 285 34.15 -34.51 -89.28
N PHE A 286 34.81 -35.22 -88.37
CA PHE A 286 36.27 -35.19 -88.20
C PHE A 286 36.90 -36.36 -88.96
N TYR A 287 37.54 -36.06 -90.09
CA TYR A 287 38.31 -36.99 -90.91
C TYR A 287 39.80 -36.64 -90.85
N ASP A 288 40.69 -37.62 -91.02
CA ASP A 288 42.11 -37.34 -91.26
C ASP A 288 42.25 -36.81 -92.70
N PRO A 289 42.83 -35.62 -92.93
CA PRO A 289 43.00 -35.09 -94.28
C PRO A 289 43.88 -36.00 -95.15
N VAL A 290 44.84 -36.73 -94.58
CA VAL A 290 45.70 -37.66 -95.32
C VAL A 290 44.91 -38.87 -95.79
N GLU A 291 44.09 -39.45 -94.92
CA GLU A 291 43.21 -40.57 -95.27
C GLU A 291 42.19 -40.13 -96.33
N ARG A 292 41.64 -38.91 -96.20
CA ARG A 292 40.68 -38.36 -97.16
C ARG A 292 41.29 -38.06 -98.54
N ASP A 293 42.50 -37.52 -98.59
CA ASP A 293 43.23 -37.31 -99.85
C ASP A 293 43.61 -38.64 -100.52
N ILE A 294 43.89 -39.69 -99.73
CA ILE A 294 44.10 -41.04 -100.25
C ILE A 294 42.80 -41.61 -100.83
N GLU A 295 41.68 -41.54 -100.09
CA GLU A 295 40.36 -42.00 -100.55
C GLU A 295 39.87 -41.29 -101.81
N THR A 296 40.05 -39.96 -101.89
CA THR A 296 39.44 -39.12 -102.93
C THR A 296 40.38 -38.83 -104.11
N GLY A 297 41.69 -38.84 -103.90
CA GLY A 297 42.70 -38.61 -104.94
C GLY A 297 43.43 -39.88 -105.36
N PHE A 298 44.05 -40.57 -104.41
CA PHE A 298 44.97 -41.68 -104.72
C PHE A 298 44.27 -42.97 -105.15
N ILE A 299 43.19 -43.37 -104.48
CA ILE A 299 42.44 -44.58 -104.85
C ILE A 299 41.83 -44.43 -106.27
N PRO A 300 41.11 -43.36 -106.62
CA PRO A 300 40.63 -43.16 -107.99
C PRO A 300 41.75 -43.11 -109.03
N TRP A 301 42.91 -42.52 -108.70
CA TRP A 301 44.07 -42.51 -109.58
C TRP A 301 44.67 -43.92 -109.79
N ILE A 302 44.74 -44.77 -108.75
CA ILE A 302 45.12 -46.18 -108.92
C ILE A 302 44.10 -46.92 -109.79
N MET A 303 42.80 -46.71 -109.56
CA MET A 303 41.74 -47.40 -110.29
C MET A 303 41.77 -47.02 -111.78
N ASP A 304 41.92 -45.74 -112.13
CA ASP A 304 42.16 -45.25 -113.51
C ASP A 304 43.41 -45.90 -114.13
N LYS A 305 44.52 -45.96 -113.39
CA LYS A 305 45.76 -46.60 -113.88
C LYS A 305 45.60 -48.12 -114.07
N MET A 306 44.83 -48.78 -113.21
CA MET A 306 44.46 -50.19 -113.36
C MET A 306 43.55 -50.41 -114.57
N GLU A 307 42.56 -49.55 -114.77
CA GLU A 307 41.65 -49.59 -115.92
C GLU A 307 42.43 -49.44 -117.23
N VAL A 308 43.28 -48.41 -117.36
CA VAL A 308 44.17 -48.24 -118.53
C VAL A 308 45.11 -49.44 -118.75
N LEU A 309 45.59 -50.11 -117.68
CA LEU A 309 46.40 -51.33 -117.82
C LEU A 309 45.56 -52.56 -118.23
N LEU A 310 44.32 -52.67 -117.75
CA LEU A 310 43.37 -53.71 -118.16
C LEU A 310 42.93 -53.52 -119.61
N GLU A 311 42.64 -52.29 -120.03
CA GLU A 311 42.39 -51.90 -121.42
C GLU A 311 43.59 -52.24 -122.31
N ARG A 312 44.82 -51.83 -121.93
CA ARG A 312 46.05 -52.20 -122.66
C ARG A 312 46.24 -53.71 -122.74
N ARG A 313 45.85 -54.48 -121.71
CA ARG A 313 45.90 -55.96 -121.71
C ARG A 313 44.76 -56.59 -122.51
N ALA A 314 43.61 -55.93 -122.64
CA ALA A 314 42.50 -56.34 -123.49
C ALA A 314 42.84 -56.07 -124.96
N LEU A 315 43.28 -54.85 -125.29
CA LEU A 315 43.83 -54.48 -126.59
C LEU A 315 45.03 -55.35 -126.96
N GLY A 316 45.92 -55.67 -126.03
CA GLY A 316 47.04 -56.59 -126.25
C GLY A 316 46.58 -58.01 -126.63
N ARG A 317 45.48 -58.50 -126.04
CA ARG A 317 44.84 -59.77 -126.45
C ARG A 317 44.20 -59.65 -127.84
N ILE A 318 43.40 -58.61 -128.08
CA ILE A 318 42.75 -58.36 -129.38
C ILE A 318 43.78 -58.20 -130.52
N ILE A 319 44.93 -57.57 -130.24
CA ILE A 319 46.05 -57.44 -131.19
C ILE A 319 46.80 -58.76 -131.38
N ALA A 320 46.93 -59.60 -130.35
CA ALA A 320 47.50 -60.94 -130.50
C ALA A 320 46.59 -61.85 -131.34
N ASP A 321 45.28 -61.84 -131.06
CA ASP A 321 44.27 -62.59 -131.82
C ASP A 321 44.25 -62.15 -133.30
N SER A 322 44.26 -60.83 -133.57
CA SER A 322 44.27 -60.29 -134.94
C SER A 322 45.64 -60.33 -135.65
N LYS A 323 46.74 -60.66 -134.97
CA LYS A 323 48.07 -60.89 -135.56
C LYS A 323 48.48 -62.37 -135.55
N SER A 324 47.54 -63.25 -135.86
CA SER A 324 47.79 -64.67 -136.17
C SER A 324 47.73 -64.96 -137.69
N PRO A 325 48.78 -64.67 -138.49
CA PRO A 325 48.79 -64.96 -139.92
C PRO A 325 49.39 -66.33 -140.25
N THR A 326 48.68 -67.43 -139.99
CA THR A 326 48.94 -68.72 -140.67
C THR A 326 47.68 -69.55 -140.84
N ASN A 327 47.07 -69.42 -142.02
CA ASN A 327 46.37 -70.51 -142.69
C ASN A 327 47.27 -70.88 -143.89
N PRO A 328 47.67 -72.16 -144.08
CA PRO A 328 47.12 -72.86 -145.24
C PRO A 328 47.00 -74.41 -145.09
N LEU A 329 46.42 -75.00 -146.15
CA LEU A 329 46.25 -76.44 -146.46
C LEU A 329 44.98 -77.05 -145.83
N LYS A 330 43.87 -77.20 -146.57
CA LYS A 330 43.63 -78.21 -147.63
C LYS A 330 44.12 -79.61 -147.18
N TRP A 331 43.28 -80.63 -147.07
CA TRP A 331 42.48 -81.21 -148.16
C TRP A 331 41.43 -82.24 -147.67
N LEU A 332 40.51 -82.60 -148.57
CA LEU A 332 39.64 -83.80 -148.61
C LEU A 332 38.58 -84.02 -147.49
N GLN A 333 37.32 -83.98 -147.93
CA GLN A 333 36.27 -85.01 -147.88
C GLN A 333 36.27 -86.08 -146.76
N GLU A 334 35.06 -86.28 -146.21
CA GLU A 334 34.34 -87.57 -146.02
C GLU A 334 35.16 -88.77 -145.46
N GLU A 335 34.74 -89.47 -144.41
CA GLU A 335 33.42 -89.61 -143.79
C GLU A 335 33.55 -90.25 -142.37
N ASP A 336 32.42 -90.36 -141.66
CA ASP A 336 32.08 -91.37 -140.66
C ASP A 336 32.76 -91.52 -139.26
N GLU A 337 31.87 -91.45 -138.26
CA GLU A 337 31.70 -92.33 -137.10
C GLU A 337 32.89 -92.72 -136.19
N SER A 338 32.83 -92.33 -134.91
CA SER A 338 32.18 -93.15 -133.86
C SER A 338 32.56 -92.75 -132.41
N SER A 339 31.63 -92.99 -131.47
CA SER A 339 31.70 -92.84 -129.99
C SER A 339 31.39 -91.46 -129.40
#